data_AF-A0A6B2LWG8-F1
#
_entry.id   AF-A0A6B2LWG8-F1
#
_cell.length_a   1.000
_cell.length_b   1.000
_cell.length_c   1.000
_cell.angle_alpha   90.00
_cell.angle_beta   90.00
_cell.angle_gamma   90.00
#
_symmetry.space_group_name_H-M   'P 1'
#
loop_
_entity.id
_entity.type
_entity.pdbx_description
1 polymer ?
#
loop_
_entity_poly.entity_id
_entity_poly.type
_entity_poly.pdbx_seq_one_letter_code
_entity_poly.pdbx_strand_id
1 'polypeptide(L)' 'MVGNKCDLLNDRCVTTQEAQEFADHVELEFFETSAKTGENVEEAFVRLSTTVLEKLDS' A
#
# COMPACT_ATOMS: atom_id res chain seq x y z
N MET A 1 -4.19 -3.07 1.35
CA MET A 1 -3.01 -3.71 1.98
C MET A 1 -1.80 -2.79 1.81
N VAL A 2 -0.94 -2.68 2.83
CA VAL A 2 0.28 -1.86 2.76
C VAL A 2 1.52 -2.74 2.98
N GLY A 3 2.40 -2.81 1.99
CA GLY A 3 3.72 -3.42 2.09
C GLY A 3 4.75 -2.40 2.55
N ASN A 4 5.16 -2.44 3.82
CA ASN A 4 6.14 -1.49 4.37
C ASN A 4 7.58 -2.01 4.19
N LYS A 5 8.56 -1.09 4.30
CA LYS A 5 10.01 -1.31 4.17
C LYS A 5 10.46 -1.64 2.75
N CYS A 6 9.82 -1.02 1.74
CA CYS A 6 10.23 -1.20 0.34
C CYS A 6 11.69 -0.79 0.07
N ASP A 7 12.31 0.01 0.95
CA ASP A 7 13.72 0.42 0.89
C ASP A 7 14.70 -0.74 1.07
N LEU A 8 14.29 -1.86 1.68
CA LEU A 8 15.13 -3.03 1.91
C LEU A 8 15.12 -3.99 0.70
N LEU A 9 15.53 -3.50 -0.48
CA LEU A 9 15.50 -4.26 -1.73
C LEU A 9 16.28 -5.58 -1.66
N ASN A 10 17.39 -5.61 -0.94
CA ASN A 10 18.26 -6.79 -0.81
C ASN A 10 17.68 -7.87 0.13
N ASP A 11 16.79 -7.49 1.05
CA ASP A 11 16.13 -8.40 2.00
C ASP A 11 14.67 -8.66 1.61
N ARG A 12 14.29 -8.33 0.36
CA ARG A 12 12.93 -8.49 -0.12
C ARG A 12 12.58 -9.97 -0.23
N CYS A 13 11.63 -10.41 0.59
CA CYS A 13 11.09 -11.77 0.55
C CYS A 13 9.80 -11.92 -0.27
N VAL A 14 9.13 -10.80 -0.61
CA VAL A 14 7.87 -10.78 -1.36
C VAL A 14 8.00 -9.80 -2.51
N THR A 15 7.71 -10.25 -3.72
CA THR A 15 7.72 -9.39 -4.90
C THR A 15 6.50 -8.48 -4.92
N THR A 16 6.62 -7.33 -5.57
CA THR A 16 5.50 -6.41 -5.79
C THR A 16 4.35 -7.10 -6.51
N GLN A 17 4.65 -8.01 -7.45
CA GLN A 17 3.64 -8.78 -8.18
C GLN A 17 2.85 -9.71 -7.26
N GLU A 18 3.50 -10.52 -6.44
CA GLU A 18 2.82 -11.44 -5.51
C GLU A 18 1.93 -10.68 -4.52
N ALA A 19 2.41 -9.54 -4.01
CA ALA A 19 1.64 -8.71 -3.10
C ALA A 19 0.44 -8.05 -3.78
N GLN A 20 0.59 -7.61 -5.04
CA GLN A 20 -0.51 -7.07 -5.84
C GLN A 20 -1.56 -8.14 -6.14
N GLU A 21 -1.14 -9.32 -6.59
CA GLU A 21 -2.04 -10.45 -6.88
C GLU A 21 -2.84 -10.86 -5.63
N PHE A 22 -2.19 -10.88 -4.46
CA PHE A 22 -2.88 -11.14 -3.21
C PHE A 22 -3.90 -10.04 -2.87
N ALA A 23 -3.51 -8.77 -3.02
CA ALA A 23 -4.38 -7.64 -2.74
C ALA A 23 -5.64 -7.64 -3.63
N ASP A 24 -5.45 -7.91 -4.93
CA ASP A 24 -6.54 -8.04 -5.89
C ASP A 24 -7.47 -9.20 -5.52
N HIS A 25 -6.91 -10.33 -5.07
CA HIS A 25 -7.68 -11.50 -4.64
C HIS A 25 -8.55 -11.22 -3.41
N VAL A 26 -8.08 -10.39 -2.48
CA VAL A 26 -8.83 -9.99 -1.28
C VAL A 26 -9.59 -8.67 -1.44
N GLU A 27 -9.67 -8.16 -2.68
CA GLU A 27 -10.36 -6.91 -3.04
C GLU A 27 -9.89 -5.68 -2.24
N LEU A 28 -8.58 -5.61 -1.97
CA LEU A 28 -7.93 -4.48 -1.30
C LEU A 28 -7.01 -3.74 -2.26
N GLU A 29 -6.98 -2.41 -2.17
CA GLU A 29 -5.98 -1.59 -2.86
C GLU A 29 -4.59 -1.81 -2.23
N PHE A 30 -3.52 -1.88 -3.03
CA PHE A 30 -2.16 -2.17 -2.55
C PHE A 30 -1.23 -0.95 -2.66
N PHE A 31 -0.42 -0.73 -1.62
CA PHE A 31 0.63 0.29 -1.59
C PHE A 31 1.94 -0.28 -1.05
N GLU A 32 3.05 -0.04 -1.74
CA GLU A 32 4.39 -0.22 -1.15
C GLU A 32 4.86 1.09 -0.54
N THR A 33 5.35 1.04 0.70
CA THR A 33 5.76 2.22 1.45
C THR A 33 7.07 1.98 2.17
N SER A 34 7.79 3.05 2.49
CA SER A 34 8.88 3.01 3.46
C SER A 34 8.66 4.07 4.51
N ALA A 35 8.32 3.63 5.73
CA ALA A 35 8.28 4.51 6.89
C ALA A 35 9.66 5.13 7.21
N LYS A 36 10.76 4.53 6.72
CA LYS A 36 12.12 5.02 6.96
C LYS A 36 12.50 6.16 6.03
N THR A 37 12.18 6.05 4.73
CA THR A 37 12.50 7.09 3.74
C THR A 37 11.35 8.09 3.55
N GLY A 38 10.15 7.75 4.01
CA GLY A 38 8.91 8.51 3.78
C GLY A 38 8.21 8.15 2.46
N GLU A 39 8.76 7.21 1.68
CA GLU A 39 8.23 6.84 0.37
C GLU A 39 6.79 6.30 0.50
N ASN A 40 5.89 6.89 -0.30
CA ASN A 40 4.46 6.55 -0.44
C ASN A 40 3.64 6.54 0.85
N VAL A 41 4.19 6.99 1.98
CA VAL A 41 3.47 7.04 3.26
C VAL A 41 2.32 8.04 3.17
N GLU A 42 2.61 9.27 2.71
CA GLU A 42 1.59 10.32 2.58
C GLU A 42 0.49 9.93 1.60
N GLU A 43 0.86 9.43 0.42
CA GLU A 43 -0.08 8.99 -0.60
C GLU A 43 -1.01 7.88 -0.09
N ALA A 44 -0.48 6.89 0.64
CA ALA A 44 -1.28 5.82 1.22
C ALA A 44 -2.32 6.35 2.22
N PHE A 45 -1.97 7.34 3.06
CA PHE A 45 -2.91 7.96 4.00
C PHE A 45 -3.95 8.85 3.31
N VAL A 46 -3.53 9.67 2.34
CA VAL A 46 -4.43 10.51 1.56
C VAL A 46 -5.45 9.64 0.84
N ARG A 47 -5.00 8.59 0.15
CA ARG A 47 -5.88 7.68 -0.58
C ARG A 47 -6.90 7.02 0.34
N LEU A 48 -6.44 6.46 1.46
CA LEU A 48 -7.31 5.86 2.46
C LEU A 48 -8.38 6.84 2.94
N SER A 49 -7.98 8.07 3.27
CA SER A 49 -8.91 9.10 3.75
C SER A 49 -9.95 9.47 2.68
N THR A 50 -9.53 9.65 1.43
CA THR A 50 -10.43 9.95 0.31
C THR A 50 -11.43 8.83 0.09
N THR A 51 -10.99 7.57 0.06
CA THR A 51 -11.88 6.41 -0.11
C THR A 51 -12.90 6.29 1.03
N VAL A 52 -12.52 6.60 2.27
CA VAL A 52 -13.45 6.61 3.39
C VAL A 52 -14.48 7.74 3.23
N LEU A 53 -14.06 8.94 2.83
CA LEU A 53 -14.96 10.07 2.60
C LEU A 53 -15.95 9.79 1.47
N GLU A 54 -15.48 9.29 0.32
CA GLU A 54 -16.33 8.93 -0.83
C GLU A 54 -17.42 7.91 -0.45
N LYS A 55 -17.11 6.98 0.45
CA LYS A 55 -18.07 5.99 0.96
C LYS A 55 -19.07 6.56 1.96
N LEU A 56 -18.75 7.66 2.64
CA LEU A 56 -19.67 8.36 3.55
C LEU A 56 -20.65 9.26 2.79
N ASP A 57 -20.22 9.81 1.66
CA ASP A 57 -21.03 10.68 0.80
C ASP A 57 -21.93 9.92 -0.19
N SER A 58 -21.79 8.59 -0.28
CA SER A 58 -22.58 7.68 -1.14
C SER A 58 -23.75 7.03 -0.38
#